data_AF-A0A813XS65-F1
#
_entry.id   AF-A0A813XS65-F1
#
_cell.length_a   1.000
_cell.length_b   1.000
_cell.length_c   1.000
_cell.angle_alpha   90.00
_cell.angle_beta   90.00
_cell.angle_gamma   90.00
#
_symmetry.space_group_name_H-M   'P 1'
#
loop_
_entity.id
_entity.type
_entity.pdbx_description
1 polymer ?
#
loop_
_entity_poly.entity_id
_entity_poly.type
_entity_poly.pdbx_seq_one_letter_code
_entity_poly.pdbx_strand_id
1 'polypeptide(L)'
;MLAVIIPLAGIREGQQLLYQLHLLNRKTFSHIGVYIGLFGSSALLAFCLEFSEFLLVSNTSSLTLSVSGIFKEVVMLYLAVEYNKNELNTINIIGLVICLTGIIFHCILKFYILQKEKHMDIDPVVTERLLLRRLESVDEWSIDGETNMRRTHAND
;
A
#
# COMPACT_ATOMS: atom_id res chain seq x y z
N MET A 1 -4.02 -5.24 -18.63
CA MET A 1 -5.39 -5.52 -18.15
C MET A 1 -6.42 -4.48 -18.62
N LEU A 2 -6.13 -3.18 -18.55
CA LEU A 2 -7.05 -2.12 -19.00
C LEU A 2 -7.43 -2.20 -20.50
N ALA A 3 -6.48 -2.57 -21.37
CA ALA A 3 -6.70 -2.64 -22.82
C ALA A 3 -7.73 -3.70 -23.26
N VAL A 4 -8.03 -4.71 -22.43
CA VAL A 4 -9.00 -5.78 -22.73
C VAL A 4 -10.39 -5.46 -22.16
N ILE A 5 -10.44 -4.65 -21.10
CA ILE A 5 -11.69 -4.29 -20.41
C ILE A 5 -12.42 -3.16 -21.14
N ILE A 6 -11.68 -2.19 -21.69
CA ILE A 6 -12.26 -1.00 -22.34
C ILE A 6 -13.15 -1.35 -23.56
N PRO A 7 -12.74 -2.25 -24.48
CA PRO A 7 -13.59 -2.60 -25.63
C PRO A 7 -14.85 -3.38 -25.22
N LEU A 8 -14.73 -4.26 -24.23
CA LEU A 8 -15.83 -5.11 -23.77
C LEU A 8 -16.89 -4.32 -22.99
N ALA A 9 -16.45 -3.38 -22.14
CA ALA A 9 -17.33 -2.46 -21.43
C ALA A 9 -18.05 -1.50 -22.38
N GLY A 10 -17.33 -0.96 -23.38
CA GLY A 10 -17.92 -0.07 -24.38
C GLY A 10 -19.06 -0.70 -25.19
N ILE A 11 -18.92 -1.99 -25.56
CA ILE A 11 -19.93 -2.68 -26.39
C ILE A 11 -21.15 -3.12 -25.57
N ARG A 12 -20.96 -3.62 -24.34
CA ARG A 12 -22.10 -4.09 -23.50
C ARG A 12 -22.82 -2.97 -22.78
N GLU A 13 -22.10 -2.02 -22.21
CA GLU A 13 -22.71 -0.97 -21.38
C GLU A 13 -23.04 0.29 -22.19
N GLY A 14 -22.39 0.51 -23.34
CA GLY A 14 -22.61 1.69 -24.18
C GLY A 14 -24.03 1.80 -24.76
N GLN A 15 -24.66 0.66 -25.12
CA GLN A 15 -26.05 0.63 -25.59
C GLN A 15 -27.04 1.04 -24.49
N GLN A 16 -26.74 0.63 -23.25
CA GLN A 16 -27.58 0.89 -22.08
C GLN A 16 -27.42 2.33 -21.56
N LEU A 17 -26.21 2.89 -21.70
CA LEU A 17 -25.89 4.28 -21.39
C LEU A 17 -26.61 5.27 -22.32
N LEU A 18 -26.70 4.95 -23.62
CA LEU A 18 -27.37 5.77 -24.65
C LEU A 18 -28.88 5.90 -24.41
N TYR A 19 -29.52 4.85 -23.90
CA TYR A 19 -30.95 4.87 -23.53
C TYR A 19 -31.21 5.71 -22.27
N GLN A 20 -30.31 5.66 -21.28
CA GLN A 20 -30.40 6.42 -20.03
C GLN A 20 -30.05 7.91 -20.21
N LEU A 21 -29.15 8.24 -21.15
CA LEU A 21 -28.76 9.61 -21.47
C LEU A 21 -29.93 10.47 -22.00
N HIS A 22 -30.90 9.88 -22.71
CA HIS A 22 -32.07 10.60 -23.23
C HIS A 22 -33.06 11.05 -22.13
N LEU A 23 -33.10 10.35 -21.00
CA LEU A 23 -33.97 10.66 -19.84
C LEU A 23 -33.33 11.62 -18.83
N LEU A 24 -32.06 11.98 -19.02
CA LEU A 24 -31.19 12.53 -17.99
C LEU A 24 -31.22 14.07 -17.85
N ASN A 25 -32.15 14.75 -18.51
CA ASN A 25 -31.98 16.19 -18.76
C ASN A 25 -32.29 17.13 -17.56
N ARG A 26 -32.88 16.69 -16.43
CA ARG A 26 -33.10 17.60 -15.28
C ARG A 26 -33.04 17.05 -13.85
N LYS A 27 -33.18 15.74 -13.59
CA LYS A 27 -33.21 15.21 -12.20
C LYS A 27 -31.87 14.66 -11.68
N THR A 28 -30.87 14.49 -12.54
CA THR A 28 -29.69 13.66 -12.23
C THR A 28 -28.48 14.44 -11.69
N PHE A 29 -28.48 15.77 -11.77
CA PHE A 29 -27.35 16.59 -11.29
C PHE A 29 -27.06 16.39 -9.80
N SER A 30 -28.10 16.25 -8.97
CA SER A 30 -27.95 16.02 -7.53
C SER A 30 -27.34 14.65 -7.22
N HIS A 31 -27.77 13.59 -7.92
CA HIS A 31 -27.22 12.24 -7.72
C HIS A 31 -25.77 12.13 -8.20
N ILE A 32 -25.44 12.72 -9.35
CA ILE A 32 -24.07 12.73 -9.88
C ILE A 32 -23.10 13.42 -8.92
N GLY A 33 -23.51 14.55 -8.33
CA GLY A 33 -22.69 15.25 -7.33
C GLY A 33 -22.37 14.39 -6.10
N VAL A 34 -23.36 13.63 -5.61
CA VAL A 34 -23.16 12.71 -4.47
C VAL A 34 -22.22 11.56 -4.81
N TYR A 35 -22.34 10.95 -5.99
CA TYR A 35 -21.42 9.86 -6.40
C TYR A 35 -19.99 10.36 -6.59
N ILE A 36 -19.81 11.54 -7.20
CA ILE A 36 -18.49 12.16 -7.33
C ILE A 36 -17.91 12.47 -5.95
N GLY A 37 -18.73 12.99 -5.02
CA GLY A 37 -18.30 13.24 -3.64
C GLY A 37 -17.87 11.97 -2.91
N LEU A 38 -18.64 10.88 -3.02
CA LEU A 38 -18.32 9.60 -2.41
C LEU A 38 -17.02 9.01 -2.97
N PHE A 39 -16.87 9.03 -4.31
CA PHE A 39 -15.67 8.53 -4.98
C PHE A 39 -14.44 9.37 -4.65
N GLY A 40 -14.59 10.71 -4.65
CA GLY A 40 -13.53 11.65 -4.26
C GLY A 40 -13.10 11.45 -2.81
N SER A 41 -14.04 11.24 -1.89
CA SER A 41 -13.72 10.98 -0.48
C SER A 41 -12.97 9.66 -0.29
N SER A 42 -13.34 8.62 -1.04
CA SER A 42 -12.66 7.31 -1.02
C SER A 42 -11.25 7.41 -1.59
N ALA A 43 -11.07 8.16 -2.68
CA ALA A 43 -9.76 8.42 -3.29
C ALA A 43 -8.85 9.24 -2.37
N LEU A 44 -9.40 10.26 -1.69
CA LEU A 44 -8.65 11.06 -0.71
C LEU A 44 -8.23 10.23 0.50
N LEU A 45 -9.12 9.37 1.03
CA LEU A 45 -8.80 8.47 2.13
C LEU A 45 -7.70 7.46 1.76
N ALA A 46 -7.79 6.87 0.57
CA ALA A 46 -6.75 5.98 0.06
C ALA A 46 -5.41 6.72 -0.10
N PHE A 47 -5.42 7.92 -0.68
CA PHE A 47 -4.22 8.75 -0.82
C PHE A 47 -3.61 9.12 0.53
N CYS A 48 -4.41 9.50 1.52
CA CYS A 48 -3.93 9.81 2.86
C CYS A 48 -3.32 8.57 3.55
N LEU A 49 -3.89 7.38 3.38
CA LEU A 49 -3.33 6.14 3.92
C LEU A 49 -1.97 5.81 3.29
N GLU A 50 -1.83 5.98 1.97
CA GLU A 50 -0.57 5.78 1.25
C GLU A 50 0.48 6.85 1.65
N PHE A 51 0.06 8.12 1.76
CA PHE A 51 0.91 9.24 2.11
C PHE A 51 1.37 9.20 3.58
N SER A 52 0.50 8.77 4.50
CA SER A 52 0.86 8.55 5.91
C SER A 52 1.92 7.47 6.04
N GLU A 53 1.84 6.42 5.23
CA GLU A 53 2.87 5.37 5.21
C GLU A 53 4.19 5.93 4.69
N PHE A 54 4.15 6.66 3.56
CA PHE A 54 5.32 7.30 2.97
C PHE A 54 6.01 8.32 3.91
N LEU A 55 5.26 9.18 4.58
CA LEU A 55 5.80 10.15 5.56
C LEU A 55 6.46 9.46 6.75
N LEU A 56 5.86 8.36 7.22
CA LEU A 56 6.40 7.61 8.36
C LEU A 56 7.69 6.86 7.97
N VAL A 57 7.75 6.32 6.75
CA VAL A 57 8.98 5.76 6.15
C VAL A 57 10.08 6.82 6.09
N SER A 58 9.73 8.05 5.69
CA SER A 58 10.70 9.13 5.53
C SER A 58 11.29 9.64 6.85
N ASN A 59 10.60 9.43 7.99
CA ASN A 59 11.01 9.98 9.29
C ASN A 59 11.48 8.92 10.30
N THR A 60 11.30 7.63 10.03
CA THR A 60 11.51 6.59 11.05
C THR A 60 12.20 5.34 10.52
N SER A 61 12.96 4.65 11.38
CA SER A 61 13.69 3.43 11.07
C SER A 61 12.78 2.27 10.63
N SER A 62 13.34 1.27 9.94
CA SER A 62 12.66 0.08 9.39
C SER A 62 11.76 -0.69 10.40
N LEU A 63 12.07 -0.59 11.70
CA LEU A 63 11.27 -1.14 12.80
C LEU A 63 9.89 -0.49 12.91
N THR A 64 9.78 0.82 12.74
CA THR A 64 8.51 1.56 12.84
C THR A 64 7.64 1.33 11.61
N LEU A 65 8.27 1.27 10.43
CA LEU A 65 7.61 0.94 9.17
C LEU A 65 6.90 -0.42 9.25
N SER A 66 7.55 -1.36 9.90
CA SER A 66 7.00 -2.69 10.17
C SER A 66 5.79 -2.69 11.10
N VAL A 67 5.82 -1.88 12.16
CA VAL A 67 4.71 -1.76 13.12
C VAL A 67 3.53 -1.01 12.48
N SER A 68 3.81 0.02 11.68
CA SER A 68 2.81 0.79 10.95
C SER A 68 2.04 -0.04 9.93
N GLY A 69 2.73 -0.90 9.16
CA GLY A 69 2.07 -1.79 8.22
C GLY A 69 1.06 -2.73 8.89
N ILE A 70 1.45 -3.34 10.02
CA ILE A 70 0.56 -4.20 10.80
C ILE A 70 -0.64 -3.39 11.35
N PHE A 71 -0.39 -2.19 11.87
CA PHE A 71 -1.46 -1.32 12.37
C PHE A 71 -2.45 -0.92 11.26
N LYS A 72 -1.94 -0.59 10.06
CA LYS A 72 -2.77 -0.28 8.87
C LYS A 72 -3.67 -1.46 8.50
N GLU A 73 -3.12 -2.68 8.47
CA GLU A 73 -3.91 -3.89 8.18
C GLU A 73 -5.01 -4.12 9.23
N VAL A 74 -4.73 -3.92 10.52
CA VAL A 74 -5.72 -4.04 11.60
C VAL A 74 -6.83 -2.99 11.48
N VAL A 75 -6.48 -1.73 11.20
CA VAL A 75 -7.46 -0.64 11.03
C VAL A 75 -8.35 -0.89 9.81
N MET A 76 -7.77 -1.30 8.68
CA MET A 76 -8.52 -1.66 7.47
C MET A 76 -9.48 -2.82 7.73
N LEU A 77 -9.04 -3.84 8.48
CA LEU A 77 -9.88 -4.97 8.86
C LEU A 77 -11.05 -4.54 9.75
N TYR A 78 -10.78 -3.69 10.76
CA TYR A 78 -11.82 -3.16 11.64
C TYR A 78 -12.86 -2.35 10.86
N LEU A 79 -12.43 -1.47 9.96
CA LEU A 79 -13.32 -0.71 9.08
C LEU A 79 -14.16 -1.63 8.18
N ALA A 80 -13.57 -2.71 7.65
CA ALA A 80 -14.29 -3.68 6.82
C ALA A 80 -15.38 -4.43 7.60
N VAL A 81 -15.17 -4.71 8.89
CA VAL A 81 -16.18 -5.34 9.76
C VAL A 81 -17.27 -4.35 10.15
N GLU A 82 -16.87 -3.13 10.52
CA GLU A 82 -17.77 -2.05 10.93
C GLU A 82 -18.72 -1.64 9.79
N TYR A 83 -18.22 -1.62 8.56
CA TYR A 83 -19.02 -1.29 7.38
C TYR A 83 -20.01 -2.41 7.00
N ASN A 84 -19.68 -3.68 7.28
CA ASN A 84 -20.48 -4.83 6.85
C ASN A 84 -21.47 -5.37 7.91
N LYS A 85 -21.81 -4.59 8.93
CA LYS A 85 -22.60 -5.01 10.12
C LYS A 85 -23.89 -5.79 9.88
N ASN A 86 -24.53 -5.63 8.72
CA ASN A 86 -25.84 -6.24 8.45
C ASN A 86 -25.82 -7.44 7.49
N GLU A 87 -24.69 -7.77 6.85
CA GLU A 87 -24.63 -8.80 5.78
C GLU A 87 -23.39 -9.72 5.88
N LEU A 88 -22.91 -10.00 7.10
CA LEU A 88 -21.81 -10.94 7.31
C LEU A 88 -22.28 -12.39 7.10
N ASN A 89 -22.18 -12.87 5.87
CA ASN A 89 -22.35 -14.28 5.54
C ASN A 89 -21.29 -15.15 6.23
N THR A 90 -21.60 -16.40 6.54
CA THR A 90 -20.72 -17.33 7.29
C THR A 90 -19.33 -17.47 6.66
N ILE A 91 -19.25 -17.45 5.34
CA ILE A 91 -17.97 -17.52 4.60
C ILE A 91 -17.12 -16.26 4.83
N ASN A 92 -17.74 -15.08 4.92
CA ASN A 92 -17.04 -13.82 5.15
C ASN A 92 -16.47 -13.77 6.58
N ILE A 93 -17.22 -14.35 7.54
CA ILE A 93 -16.76 -14.50 8.92
C ILE A 93 -15.56 -15.45 9.01
N ILE A 94 -15.58 -16.57 8.29
CA ILE A 94 -14.44 -17.49 8.23
C ILE A 94 -13.22 -16.80 7.62
N GLY A 95 -13.40 -16.07 6.51
CA GLY A 95 -12.33 -15.28 5.90
C GLY A 95 -11.75 -14.22 6.86
N LEU A 96 -12.61 -13.55 7.62
CA LEU A 96 -12.22 -12.59 8.65
C LEU A 96 -11.37 -13.24 9.76
N VAL A 97 -11.78 -14.41 10.26
CA VAL A 97 -11.03 -15.15 11.30
C VAL A 97 -9.66 -15.60 10.80
N ILE A 98 -9.58 -16.09 9.56
CA ILE A 98 -8.30 -16.47 8.93
C ILE A 98 -7.39 -15.24 8.78
N CYS A 99 -7.95 -14.11 8.34
CA CYS A 99 -7.20 -12.86 8.19
C CYS A 99 -6.65 -12.35 9.54
N LEU A 100 -7.50 -12.32 10.58
CA LEU A 100 -7.08 -12.00 11.96
C LEU A 100 -5.95 -12.92 12.44
N THR A 101 -6.09 -14.22 12.21
CA THR A 101 -5.06 -15.21 12.61
C THR A 101 -3.75 -14.95 11.89
N GLY A 102 -3.78 -14.61 10.60
CA GLY A 102 -2.60 -14.25 9.82
C GLY A 102 -1.87 -13.03 10.38
N ILE A 103 -2.61 -11.97 10.73
CA ILE A 103 -2.05 -10.73 11.32
C ILE A 103 -1.42 -11.03 12.69
N ILE A 104 -2.09 -11.80 13.54
CA ILE A 104 -1.57 -12.22 14.85
C ILE A 104 -0.29 -13.05 14.68
N PHE A 105 -0.29 -14.02 13.77
CA PHE A 105 0.88 -14.85 13.48
C PHE A 105 2.06 -14.01 12.96
N HIS A 106 1.80 -13.08 12.04
CA HIS A 106 2.80 -12.15 11.54
C HIS A 106 3.41 -11.32 12.68
N CYS A 107 2.58 -10.81 13.60
CA CYS A 107 3.03 -10.05 14.77
C CYS A 107 3.92 -10.90 15.71
N ILE A 108 3.52 -12.14 16.01
CA ILE A 108 4.30 -13.06 16.85
C ILE A 108 5.64 -13.41 16.20
N LEU A 109 5.65 -13.74 14.91
CA LEU A 109 6.88 -14.07 14.19
C LEU A 109 7.85 -12.88 14.19
N LYS A 110 7.33 -11.68 13.92
CA LYS A 110 8.11 -10.43 13.99
C LYS A 110 8.71 -10.22 15.38
N PHE A 111 7.88 -10.35 16.41
CA PHE A 111 8.33 -10.20 17.80
C PHE A 111 9.40 -11.23 18.16
N TYR A 112 9.25 -12.48 17.77
CA TYR A 112 10.23 -13.53 18.03
C TYR A 112 11.57 -13.25 17.35
N ILE A 113 11.55 -12.78 16.09
CA ILE A 113 12.78 -12.37 15.38
C ILE A 113 13.46 -11.20 16.11
N LEU A 114 12.70 -10.20 16.53
CA LEU A 114 13.24 -9.05 17.29
C LEU A 114 13.79 -9.44 18.67
N GLN A 115 13.16 -10.40 19.35
CA GLN A 115 13.66 -10.94 20.62
C GLN A 115 14.94 -11.75 20.44
N LYS A 116 15.04 -12.54 19.36
CA LYS A 116 16.26 -13.28 19.01
C LYS A 116 17.44 -12.33 18.75
N GLU A 117 17.20 -11.21 18.08
CA GLU A 117 18.20 -10.15 17.88
C GLU A 117 18.60 -9.44 19.18
N LYS A 118 17.73 -9.43 20.20
CA LYS A 118 18.04 -8.80 21.51
C LYS A 118 18.76 -9.75 22.48
N HIS A 119 18.66 -11.05 22.27
CA HIS A 119 19.31 -12.10 23.06
C HIS A 119 20.64 -12.57 22.45
N MET A 120 20.87 -12.22 21.18
CA MET A 120 22.20 -12.14 20.58
C MET A 120 22.66 -10.70 20.77
N ASP A 121 23.36 -10.40 21.85
CA ASP A 121 24.11 -9.14 21.95
C ASP A 121 25.10 -9.13 20.78
N ILE A 122 24.66 -8.57 19.66
CA ILE A 122 25.55 -8.22 18.57
C ILE A 122 26.30 -7.04 19.14
N ASP A 123 27.56 -7.29 19.53
CA ASP A 123 28.49 -6.27 19.97
C ASP A 123 28.25 -4.98 19.17
N PRO A 124 28.19 -3.79 19.80
CA PRO A 124 28.04 -2.53 19.08
C PRO A 124 29.10 -2.35 17.97
N VAL A 125 30.21 -3.09 18.05
CA VAL A 125 31.25 -3.18 17.03
C VAL A 125 30.82 -3.85 15.71
N VAL A 126 29.87 -4.79 15.73
CA VAL A 126 29.39 -5.51 14.54
C VAL A 126 28.32 -4.71 13.80
N THR A 127 27.41 -4.03 14.51
CA THR A 127 26.43 -3.13 13.89
C THR A 127 27.12 -1.96 13.18
N GLU A 128 28.17 -1.38 13.78
CA GLU A 128 28.95 -0.32 13.11
C GLU A 128 29.72 -0.85 11.90
N ARG A 129 30.28 -2.07 11.96
CA ARG A 129 30.93 -2.72 10.79
C ARG A 129 29.95 -3.05 9.67
N LEU A 130 28.70 -3.38 10.00
CA LEU A 130 27.65 -3.63 9.00
C LEU A 130 27.15 -2.33 8.37
N LEU A 131 27.09 -1.23 9.11
CA LEU A 131 26.82 0.10 8.55
C LEU A 131 27.99 0.59 7.69
N LEU A 132 29.24 0.39 8.12
CA LEU A 132 30.42 0.73 7.33
C LEU A 132 30.52 -0.11 6.04
N ARG A 133 30.24 -1.42 6.08
CA ARG A 133 30.13 -2.23 4.84
C ARG A 133 29.03 -1.75 3.92
N ARG A 134 27.92 -1.25 4.47
CA ARG A 134 26.81 -0.71 3.67
C ARG A 134 27.20 0.63 3.03
N LEU A 135 27.91 1.50 3.74
CA LEU A 135 28.43 2.75 3.19
C LEU A 135 29.51 2.48 2.13
N GLU A 136 30.44 1.56 2.39
CA GLU A 136 31.45 1.13 1.41
C GLU A 136 30.81 0.57 0.13
N SER A 137 29.72 -0.20 0.24
CA SER A 137 28.98 -0.71 -0.93
C SER A 137 28.20 0.37 -1.71
N VAL A 138 27.82 1.47 -1.05
CA VAL A 138 27.11 2.60 -1.69
C VAL A 138 28.12 3.55 -2.33
N ASP A 139 29.27 3.77 -1.69
CA ASP A 139 30.37 4.59 -2.22
C ASP A 139 31.00 3.92 -3.46
N GLU A 140 31.19 2.59 -3.45
CA GLU A 140 31.72 1.84 -4.60
C GLU A 140 30.75 1.89 -5.80
N TRP A 141 29.44 1.81 -5.56
CA TRP A 141 28.41 2.02 -6.60
C TRP A 141 28.35 3.47 -7.10
N SER A 142 28.61 4.46 -6.23
CA SER A 142 28.63 5.88 -6.60
C SER A 142 29.88 6.24 -7.43
N ILE A 143 31.05 5.72 -7.07
CA ILE A 143 32.32 5.95 -7.78
C ILE A 143 32.28 5.31 -9.18
N ASP A 144 31.73 4.10 -9.30
CA ASP A 144 31.55 3.43 -10.59
C ASP A 144 30.48 4.10 -11.46
N GLY A 145 29.40 4.60 -10.87
CA GLY A 145 28.37 5.37 -11.57
C GLY A 145 28.90 6.69 -12.16
N GLU A 146 29.74 7.40 -11.40
CA GLU A 146 30.28 8.70 -11.81
C GLU A 146 31.42 8.56 -12.85
N THR A 147 32.26 7.52 -12.73
CA THR A 147 33.29 7.20 -13.71
C THR A 147 32.73 6.65 -15.01
N ASN A 148 31.64 5.89 -14.98
CA ASN A 148 30.99 5.39 -16.19
C ASN A 148 30.21 6.50 -16.93
N MET A 149 29.57 7.44 -16.22
CA MET A 149 28.98 8.64 -16.86
C MET A 149 30.04 9.52 -17.53
N ARG A 150 31.20 9.76 -16.90
CA ARG A 150 32.28 10.54 -17.55
C ARG A 150 32.89 9.87 -18.78
N ARG A 151 32.94 8.54 -18.84
CA ARG A 151 33.43 7.82 -20.04
C ARG A 151 32.43 7.84 -21.19
N THR A 152 31.14 7.85 -20.90
CA THR A 152 30.11 7.86 -21.95
C THR A 152 30.00 9.23 -22.62
N HIS A 153 30.24 10.31 -21.88
CA HIS A 153 30.22 11.69 -22.40
C HIS A 153 31.53 12.15 -23.06
N ALA A 154 32.60 11.36 -23.01
CA ALA A 154 33.90 11.67 -23.63
C ALA A 154 34.13 10.93 -24.96
N ASN A 155 33.19 10.05 -25.35
CA ASN A 155 33.24 9.25 -26.57
C ASN A 155 32.14 9.62 -27.60
N ASP A 156 31.40 10.70 -27.33
CA ASP A 156 30.53 11.43 -28.28
C ASP A 156 31.14 12.83 -28.53
#